data_AF-A0A2E7MNG9-F1
#
_entry.id   AF-A0A2E7MNG9-F1
#
_cell.length_a   1.000
_cell.length_b   1.000
_cell.length_c   1.000
_cell.angle_alpha   90.00
_cell.angle_beta   90.00
_cell.angle_gamma   90.00
#
_symmetry.space_group_name_H-M   'P 1'
#
loop_
_entity.id
_entity.type
_entity.pdbx_description
1 polymer ?
#
loop_
_entity_poly.entity_id
_entity_poly.type
_entity_poly.pdbx_seq_one_letter_code
_entity_poly.pdbx_strand_id
1 'polypeptide(L)'
;ERGNLIHRTLYNFYSERRRKGRVERVRLDNLSPALERLHQIARREAQNLGLRGFFWEMELERMLGTKSGEECIGLLPRFLELEARELEATTPAHFELSFGAYPGMGPGDPHSTPQPLLIKDPESGAQARIQGKIDRIDRTPEGKFVVLDYKTGAISDSLSAILEGRSLQLPIYLLAIEDLLGAAGMNEGVAGAYYELRDHEHCGKTGLFANESHKGQVYRTHSKMMDHEAFRAALAQTRDFALTYVRNIQQGRFHVTTHPVDKACNHCSFQQSCRLDPRRMQLLKRQGQLS
;
A
#
# COMPACT_ATOMS: atom_id res chain seq x y z
N GLU A 1 4.66 -11.26 10.65
CA GLU A 1 3.51 -11.47 11.57
C GLU A 1 2.86 -10.18 12.03
N ARG A 2 3.61 -9.21 12.57
CA ARG A 2 3.09 -7.89 12.99
C ARG A 2 2.23 -7.19 11.93
N GLY A 3 2.74 -7.10 10.69
CA GLY A 3 1.97 -6.55 9.57
C GLY A 3 0.63 -7.25 9.37
N ASN A 4 0.63 -8.58 9.32
CA ASN A 4 -0.61 -9.36 9.18
C ASN A 4 -1.62 -9.05 10.31
N LEU A 5 -1.16 -8.93 11.56
CA LEU A 5 -2.03 -8.54 12.67
C LEU A 5 -2.66 -7.14 12.45
N ILE A 6 -1.88 -6.16 12.01
CA ILE A 6 -2.36 -4.80 11.72
C ILE A 6 -3.41 -4.82 10.60
N HIS A 7 -3.12 -5.48 9.48
CA HIS A 7 -4.06 -5.57 8.35
C HIS A 7 -5.38 -6.23 8.75
N ARG A 8 -5.33 -7.39 9.42
CA ARG A 8 -6.56 -8.07 9.88
C ARG A 8 -7.35 -7.25 10.90
N THR A 9 -6.65 -6.55 11.80
CA THR A 9 -7.27 -5.66 12.78
C THR A 9 -8.01 -4.51 12.10
N LEU A 10 -7.34 -3.80 11.20
CA LEU A 10 -7.93 -2.65 10.50
C LEU A 10 -9.06 -3.08 9.56
N TYR A 11 -8.90 -4.19 8.84
CA TYR A 11 -9.97 -4.76 8.02
C TYR A 11 -11.23 -5.04 8.83
N ASN A 12 -11.11 -5.79 9.93
CA ASN A 12 -12.27 -6.13 10.76
C ASN A 12 -12.88 -4.89 11.41
N PHE A 13 -12.04 -3.94 11.86
CA PHE A 13 -12.50 -2.69 12.45
C PHE A 13 -13.35 -1.86 11.48
N TYR A 14 -12.87 -1.65 10.26
CA TYR A 14 -13.62 -0.88 9.27
C TYR A 14 -14.78 -1.66 8.65
N SER A 15 -14.67 -2.99 8.55
CA SER A 15 -15.77 -3.85 8.10
C SER A 15 -16.97 -3.77 9.07
N GLU A 16 -16.73 -3.81 10.38
CA GLU A 16 -17.79 -3.66 11.40
C GLU A 16 -18.45 -2.26 11.36
N ARG A 17 -17.73 -1.25 10.87
CA ARG A 17 -18.25 0.12 10.68
C ARG A 17 -19.02 0.32 9.38
N ARG A 18 -19.11 -0.69 8.51
CA ARG A 18 -19.90 -0.60 7.27
C ARG A 18 -21.39 -0.72 7.59
N ARG A 19 -22.15 0.35 7.39
CA ARG A 19 -23.62 0.41 7.53
C ARG A 19 -24.26 0.91 6.24
N LYS A 20 -25.24 0.17 5.71
CA LYS A 20 -25.96 0.49 4.46
C LYS A 20 -25.02 0.85 3.30
N GLY A 21 -23.93 0.08 3.14
CA GLY A 21 -22.94 0.27 2.08
C GLY A 21 -21.89 1.36 2.31
N ARG A 22 -21.99 2.16 3.38
CA ARG A 22 -21.04 3.23 3.72
C ARG A 22 -20.25 2.89 4.99
N VAL A 23 -18.97 3.20 5.01
CA VAL A 23 -18.13 3.03 6.21
C VAL A 23 -18.29 4.26 7.09
N GLU A 24 -18.72 4.07 8.33
CA GLU A 24 -18.85 5.15 9.31
C GLU A 24 -17.45 5.65 9.70
N ARG A 25 -17.16 6.93 9.42
CA ARG A 25 -15.87 7.56 9.74
C ARG A 25 -15.63 7.61 11.25
N VAL A 26 -14.35 7.57 11.61
CA VAL A 26 -13.91 7.93 12.95
C VAL A 26 -13.79 9.46 13.00
N ARG A 27 -14.31 10.05 14.07
CA ARG A 27 -14.38 11.49 14.34
C ARG A 27 -14.10 11.70 15.82
N LEU A 28 -13.78 12.94 16.22
CA LEU A 28 -13.45 13.25 17.61
C LEU A 28 -14.58 12.90 18.59
N ASP A 29 -15.84 13.01 18.17
CA ASP A 29 -17.04 12.70 18.97
C ASP A 29 -17.28 11.19 19.17
N ASN A 30 -16.75 10.33 18.30
CA ASN A 30 -16.87 8.87 18.39
C ASN A 30 -15.52 8.15 18.60
N LEU A 31 -14.45 8.89 18.90
CA LEU A 31 -13.10 8.36 18.99
C LEU A 31 -12.93 7.36 20.14
N SER A 32 -13.41 7.69 21.35
CA SER A 32 -13.30 6.80 22.51
C SER A 32 -13.94 5.42 22.29
N PRO A 33 -15.22 5.30 21.87
CA PRO A 33 -15.79 3.97 21.58
C PRO A 33 -15.12 3.29 20.38
N ALA A 34 -14.58 4.05 19.42
CA ALA A 34 -13.80 3.48 18.32
C ALA A 34 -12.50 2.82 18.80
N LEU A 35 -11.76 3.48 19.71
CA LEU A 35 -10.53 2.96 20.30
C LEU A 35 -10.78 1.67 21.08
N GLU A 36 -11.78 1.68 21.97
CA GLU A 36 -12.15 0.48 22.73
C GLU A 36 -12.48 -0.70 21.83
N ARG A 37 -13.21 -0.43 20.73
CA ARG A 37 -13.55 -1.50 19.79
C ARG A 37 -12.33 -1.99 19.02
N LEU A 38 -11.45 -1.09 18.59
CA LEU A 38 -10.20 -1.45 17.92
C LEU A 38 -9.31 -2.32 18.81
N HIS A 39 -9.21 -2.00 20.11
CA HIS A 39 -8.48 -2.81 21.10
C HIS A 39 -9.01 -4.24 21.19
N GLN A 40 -10.34 -4.40 21.27
CA GLN A 40 -10.98 -5.72 21.34
C GLN A 40 -10.69 -6.54 20.08
N ILE A 41 -10.80 -5.92 18.90
CA ILE A 41 -10.54 -6.57 17.62
C ILE A 41 -9.06 -7.00 17.54
N ALA A 42 -8.12 -6.12 17.88
CA ALA A 42 -6.70 -6.42 17.82
C ALA A 42 -6.31 -7.63 18.70
N ARG A 43 -6.81 -7.67 19.94
CA ARG A 43 -6.56 -8.81 20.85
C ARG A 43 -7.19 -10.10 20.34
N ARG A 44 -8.41 -10.03 19.81
CA ARG A 44 -9.08 -11.19 19.18
C ARG A 44 -8.26 -11.71 17.99
N GLU A 45 -7.78 -10.83 17.11
CA GLU A 45 -7.01 -11.25 15.95
C GLU A 45 -5.63 -11.81 16.33
N ALA A 46 -4.98 -11.27 17.36
CA ALA A 46 -3.75 -11.86 17.88
C ALA A 46 -3.97 -13.29 18.40
N GLN A 47 -5.06 -13.52 19.12
CA GLN A 47 -5.46 -14.86 19.56
C GLN A 47 -5.74 -15.81 18.39
N ASN A 48 -6.48 -15.34 17.37
CA ASN A 48 -6.80 -16.11 16.16
C ASN A 48 -5.54 -16.51 15.38
N LEU A 49 -4.53 -15.63 15.36
CA LEU A 49 -3.25 -15.88 14.70
C LEU A 49 -2.28 -16.72 15.55
N GLY A 50 -2.65 -17.08 16.79
CA GLY A 50 -1.77 -17.80 17.70
C GLY A 50 -0.58 -16.98 18.21
N LEU A 51 -0.65 -15.64 18.11
CA LEU A 51 0.38 -14.72 18.56
C LEU A 51 0.28 -14.58 20.09
N ARG A 52 1.00 -15.44 20.81
CA ARG A 52 0.95 -15.59 22.27
C ARG A 52 2.32 -15.45 22.90
N GLY A 53 2.34 -15.23 24.22
CA GLY A 53 3.55 -15.18 25.03
C GLY A 53 4.11 -13.76 25.17
N PHE A 54 5.13 -13.62 26.02
CA PHE A 54 5.65 -12.34 26.48
C PHE A 54 5.97 -11.35 25.36
N PHE A 55 6.68 -11.78 24.30
CA PHE A 55 7.04 -10.91 23.18
C PHE A 55 5.82 -10.36 22.42
N TRP A 56 4.77 -11.16 22.28
CA TRP A 56 3.53 -10.73 21.61
C TRP A 56 2.66 -9.86 22.50
N GLU A 57 2.67 -10.08 23.82
CA GLU A 57 2.04 -9.14 24.77
C GLU A 57 2.73 -7.77 24.71
N MET A 58 4.06 -7.72 24.70
CA MET A 58 4.79 -6.47 24.51
C MET A 58 4.47 -5.78 23.17
N GLU A 59 4.39 -6.54 22.08
CA GLU A 59 4.05 -5.99 20.77
C GLU A 59 2.61 -5.45 20.75
N LEU A 60 1.66 -6.16 21.40
CA LEU A 60 0.30 -5.68 21.58
C LEU A 60 0.25 -4.41 22.42
N GLU A 61 1.02 -4.30 23.50
CA GLU A 61 1.12 -3.07 24.29
C GLU A 61 1.69 -1.92 23.47
N ARG A 62 2.71 -2.15 22.63
CA ARG A 62 3.21 -1.12 21.70
C ARG A 62 2.19 -0.70 20.66
N MET A 63 1.41 -1.66 20.15
CA MET A 63 0.37 -1.39 19.15
C MET A 63 -0.84 -0.66 19.76
N LEU A 64 -1.26 -1.05 20.96
CA LEU A 64 -2.52 -0.66 21.58
C LEU A 64 -2.37 0.42 22.65
N GLY A 65 -1.18 0.60 23.21
CA GLY A 65 -0.93 1.43 24.38
C GLY A 65 -1.30 0.73 25.68
N THR A 66 -0.96 1.37 26.79
CA THR A 66 -1.30 0.90 28.14
C THR A 66 -2.55 1.62 28.67
N LYS A 67 -3.28 0.96 29.59
CA LYS A 67 -4.46 1.55 30.25
C LYS A 67 -4.10 2.43 31.46
N SER A 68 -2.89 2.31 31.97
CA SER A 68 -2.39 3.06 33.13
C SER A 68 -2.02 4.47 32.70
N GLY A 69 -2.50 5.47 33.44
CA GLY A 69 -2.41 6.91 33.16
C GLY A 69 -1.01 7.54 33.08
N GLU A 70 0.02 6.79 32.70
CA GLU A 70 1.37 7.24 32.40
C GLU A 70 1.78 6.74 30.99
N GLU A 71 1.48 7.60 30.00
CA GLU A 71 2.19 7.88 28.74
C GLU A 71 2.76 6.73 27.90
N CYS A 72 1.93 5.80 27.43
CA CYS A 72 2.20 5.11 26.16
C CYS A 72 0.96 5.13 25.26
N ILE A 73 0.87 6.16 24.40
CA ILE A 73 -0.11 6.19 23.32
C ILE A 73 0.34 5.15 22.29
N GLY A 74 -0.44 4.07 22.16
CA GLY A 74 -0.14 3.02 21.19
C GLY A 74 -0.18 3.53 19.74
N LEU A 75 0.48 2.78 18.85
CA LEU A 75 0.46 3.06 17.41
C LEU A 75 -0.97 3.17 16.84
N LEU A 76 -1.84 2.21 17.15
CA LEU A 76 -3.20 2.16 16.62
C LEU A 76 -4.11 3.26 17.20
N PRO A 77 -4.01 3.61 18.49
CA PRO A 77 -4.60 4.86 19.00
C PRO A 77 -4.16 6.11 18.24
N ARG A 78 -2.86 6.28 18.02
CA ARG A 78 -2.32 7.40 17.25
C ARG A 78 -2.88 7.45 15.83
N PHE A 79 -2.96 6.30 15.16
CA PHE A 79 -3.61 6.16 13.86
C PHE A 79 -5.06 6.66 13.88
N LEU A 80 -5.87 6.22 14.84
CA LEU A 80 -7.27 6.65 14.92
C LEU A 80 -7.43 8.14 15.25
N GLU A 81 -6.55 8.70 16.07
CA GLU A 81 -6.54 10.14 16.34
C GLU A 81 -6.26 10.96 15.08
N LEU A 82 -5.32 10.52 14.25
CA LEU A 82 -5.04 11.16 12.96
C LEU A 82 -6.25 11.07 12.03
N GLU A 83 -6.87 9.90 11.94
CA GLU A 83 -8.09 9.68 11.14
C GLU A 83 -9.26 10.54 11.63
N ALA A 84 -9.44 10.68 12.95
CA ALA A 84 -10.49 11.48 13.56
C ALA A 84 -10.36 12.98 13.30
N ARG A 85 -9.13 13.46 13.08
CA ARG A 85 -8.78 14.86 12.82
C ARG A 85 -8.69 15.19 11.33
N GLU A 86 -8.77 14.18 10.46
CA GLU A 86 -8.70 14.35 9.03
C GLU A 86 -9.95 15.05 8.51
N LEU A 87 -9.75 16.18 7.80
CA LEU A 87 -10.83 16.93 7.15
C LEU A 87 -11.53 16.04 6.09
N GLU A 88 -12.80 16.33 5.79
CA GLU A 88 -13.72 15.44 5.04
C GLU A 88 -13.43 15.28 3.54
N ALA A 89 -12.18 15.42 3.12
CA ALA A 89 -11.90 15.51 1.71
C ALA A 89 -11.82 14.16 0.96
N THR A 90 -11.68 13.06 1.69
CA THR A 90 -11.97 11.70 1.19
C THR A 90 -12.75 10.90 2.21
N THR A 91 -13.40 9.79 1.84
CA THR A 91 -14.12 8.92 2.77
C THR A 91 -13.64 7.48 2.61
N PRO A 92 -13.31 6.75 3.70
CA PRO A 92 -12.93 5.35 3.56
C PRO A 92 -14.06 4.53 2.96
N ALA A 93 -13.74 3.71 1.95
CA ALA A 93 -14.76 3.03 1.16
C ALA A 93 -14.56 1.52 1.10
N HIS A 94 -13.32 1.05 0.88
CA HIS A 94 -13.00 -0.37 0.76
C HIS A 94 -11.73 -0.72 1.51
N PHE A 95 -11.65 -1.94 2.02
CA PHE A 95 -10.53 -2.44 2.83
C PHE A 95 -10.20 -3.87 2.45
N GLU A 96 -8.91 -4.18 2.30
CA GLU A 96 -8.45 -5.51 1.90
C GLU A 96 -9.19 -6.01 0.64
N LEU A 97 -9.37 -5.12 -0.35
CA LEU A 97 -10.06 -5.42 -1.60
C LEU A 97 -9.13 -6.20 -2.52
N SER A 98 -9.54 -7.39 -2.92
CA SER A 98 -8.72 -8.24 -3.78
C SER A 98 -9.18 -8.22 -5.24
N PHE A 99 -8.21 -8.36 -6.14
CA PHE A 99 -8.44 -8.63 -7.55
C PHE A 99 -7.60 -9.83 -8.00
N GLY A 100 -8.22 -10.73 -8.77
CA GLY A 100 -7.66 -12.04 -9.09
C GLY A 100 -8.01 -13.10 -8.05
N ALA A 101 -7.73 -14.36 -8.39
CA ALA A 101 -7.95 -15.50 -7.49
C ALA A 101 -6.62 -16.22 -7.24
N TYR A 102 -6.19 -16.24 -5.97
CA TYR A 102 -5.07 -17.04 -5.50
C TYR A 102 -5.35 -17.68 -4.13
N PRO A 103 -4.74 -18.84 -3.81
CA PRO A 103 -4.94 -19.51 -2.52
C PRO A 103 -4.56 -18.62 -1.33
N GLY A 104 -5.33 -18.70 -0.25
CA GLY A 104 -4.98 -18.05 1.02
C GLY A 104 -5.33 -16.57 1.14
N MET A 105 -6.18 -16.02 0.26
CA MET A 105 -6.62 -14.61 0.31
C MET A 105 -7.26 -14.17 1.64
N GLY A 106 -7.76 -15.14 2.44
CA GLY A 106 -8.49 -14.85 3.67
C GLY A 106 -9.79 -14.08 3.39
N PRO A 107 -10.39 -13.47 4.42
CA PRO A 107 -11.50 -12.55 4.21
C PRO A 107 -11.02 -11.28 3.47
N GLY A 108 -11.91 -10.71 2.65
CA GLY A 108 -11.64 -9.53 1.83
C GLY A 108 -12.89 -8.66 1.66
N ASP A 109 -12.74 -7.50 1.02
CA ASP A 109 -13.86 -6.59 0.77
C ASP A 109 -14.99 -7.29 -0.02
N PRO A 110 -16.28 -6.99 0.22
CA PRO A 110 -17.38 -7.52 -0.58
C PRO A 110 -17.30 -7.20 -2.08
N HIS A 111 -16.54 -6.17 -2.47
CA HIS A 111 -16.30 -5.82 -3.87
C HIS A 111 -15.05 -6.49 -4.46
N SER A 112 -14.45 -7.43 -3.73
CA SER A 112 -13.34 -8.23 -4.26
C SER A 112 -13.81 -9.06 -5.45
N THR A 113 -12.91 -9.24 -6.40
CA THR A 113 -13.20 -9.84 -7.70
C THR A 113 -12.19 -10.94 -8.03
N PRO A 114 -12.62 -12.12 -8.51
CA PRO A 114 -11.68 -13.16 -8.98
C PRO A 114 -11.00 -12.78 -10.31
N GLN A 115 -11.44 -11.72 -10.97
CA GLN A 115 -10.86 -11.24 -12.23
C GLN A 115 -9.51 -10.54 -11.95
N PRO A 116 -8.40 -10.98 -12.57
CA PRO A 116 -7.13 -10.29 -12.49
C PRO A 116 -7.13 -9.01 -13.34
N LEU A 117 -6.23 -8.08 -13.03
CA LEU A 117 -5.89 -7.01 -13.97
C LEU A 117 -5.18 -7.64 -15.18
N LEU A 118 -5.68 -7.34 -16.39
CA LEU A 118 -5.12 -7.82 -17.65
C LEU A 118 -4.42 -6.68 -18.37
N ILE A 119 -3.10 -6.68 -18.37
CA ILE A 119 -2.31 -5.74 -19.18
C ILE A 119 -1.99 -6.42 -20.51
N LYS A 120 -2.64 -5.96 -21.58
CA LYS A 120 -2.45 -6.49 -22.93
C LYS A 120 -1.16 -5.95 -23.53
N ASP A 121 -0.38 -6.85 -24.09
CA ASP A 121 0.81 -6.54 -24.86
C ASP A 121 0.39 -6.14 -26.29
N PRO A 122 0.60 -4.89 -26.73
CA PRO A 122 0.21 -4.45 -28.07
C PRO A 122 1.09 -5.04 -29.19
N GLU A 123 2.31 -5.49 -28.88
CA GLU A 123 3.25 -6.03 -29.87
C GLU A 123 3.02 -7.53 -30.09
N SER A 124 2.88 -8.29 -29.00
CA SER A 124 2.77 -9.76 -29.07
C SER A 124 1.34 -10.28 -28.98
N GLY A 125 0.39 -9.46 -28.55
CA GLY A 125 -0.97 -9.88 -28.21
C GLY A 125 -1.07 -10.72 -26.92
N ALA A 126 0.07 -11.02 -26.27
CA ALA A 126 0.10 -11.68 -24.97
C ALA A 126 -0.50 -10.80 -23.87
N GLN A 127 -0.72 -11.39 -22.69
CA GLN A 127 -1.30 -10.68 -21.55
C GLN A 127 -0.53 -10.95 -20.28
N ALA A 128 -0.13 -9.88 -19.59
CA ALA A 128 0.29 -9.95 -18.21
C ALA A 128 -0.96 -10.01 -17.32
N ARG A 129 -1.05 -11.05 -16.49
CA ARG A 129 -2.13 -11.23 -15.51
C ARG A 129 -1.60 -10.84 -14.14
N ILE A 130 -2.14 -9.77 -13.58
CA ILE A 130 -1.72 -9.27 -12.28
C ILE A 130 -2.85 -9.49 -11.28
N GLN A 131 -2.49 -10.05 -10.13
CA GLN A 131 -3.38 -10.28 -9.01
C GLN A 131 -2.83 -9.53 -7.80
N GLY A 132 -3.71 -9.12 -6.91
CA GLY A 132 -3.28 -8.37 -5.73
C GLY A 132 -4.41 -8.10 -4.75
N LYS A 133 -4.02 -7.44 -3.66
CA LYS A 133 -4.89 -7.03 -2.58
C LYS A 133 -4.54 -5.60 -2.21
N ILE A 134 -5.56 -4.74 -2.14
CA ILE A 134 -5.44 -3.31 -1.89
C ILE A 134 -5.91 -3.07 -0.46
N ASP A 135 -5.02 -2.55 0.40
CA ASP A 135 -5.31 -2.45 1.83
C ASP A 135 -6.46 -1.50 2.12
N ARG A 136 -6.48 -0.33 1.47
CA ARG A 136 -7.53 0.67 1.66
C ARG A 136 -7.74 1.53 0.42
N ILE A 137 -9.02 1.81 0.14
CA ILE A 137 -9.46 2.76 -0.88
C ILE A 137 -10.34 3.81 -0.21
N ASP A 138 -9.98 5.08 -0.41
CA ASP A 138 -10.78 6.23 0.00
C ASP A 138 -11.39 6.90 -1.24
N ARG A 139 -12.62 7.42 -1.12
CA ARG A 139 -13.34 8.09 -2.21
C ARG A 139 -13.49 9.59 -1.95
N THR A 140 -13.25 10.40 -2.96
CA THR A 140 -13.60 11.83 -2.94
C THR A 140 -15.12 12.00 -3.13
N PRO A 141 -15.70 13.14 -2.73
CA PRO A 141 -17.11 13.46 -3.01
C PRO A 141 -17.49 13.38 -4.50
N GLU A 142 -16.55 13.65 -5.40
CA GLU A 142 -16.72 13.66 -6.85
C GLU A 142 -16.65 12.25 -7.49
N GLY A 143 -16.52 11.21 -6.67
CA GLY A 143 -16.46 9.82 -7.14
C GLY A 143 -15.08 9.34 -7.59
N LYS A 144 -14.05 10.17 -7.42
CA LYS A 144 -12.65 9.78 -7.62
C LYS A 144 -12.15 9.01 -6.41
N PHE A 145 -10.98 8.38 -6.54
CA PHE A 145 -10.47 7.54 -5.45
C PHE A 145 -8.97 7.64 -5.25
N VAL A 146 -8.57 7.19 -4.06
CA VAL A 146 -7.20 7.20 -3.56
C VAL A 146 -6.90 5.83 -3.00
N VAL A 147 -5.72 5.30 -3.34
CA VAL A 147 -5.23 4.03 -2.79
C VAL A 147 -4.25 4.29 -1.65
N LEU A 148 -4.42 3.56 -0.56
CA LEU A 148 -3.57 3.61 0.62
C LEU A 148 -3.06 2.20 0.90
N ASP A 149 -1.75 2.08 1.11
CA ASP A 149 -1.10 0.84 1.53
C ASP A 149 -0.46 1.02 2.91
N TYR A 150 -0.71 0.06 3.80
CA TYR A 150 -0.23 0.07 5.18
C TYR A 150 1.20 -0.46 5.25
N LYS A 151 2.15 0.38 5.67
CA LYS A 151 3.56 -0.02 5.81
C LYS A 151 3.99 -0.02 7.27
N THR A 152 4.31 -1.21 7.80
CA THR A 152 4.82 -1.36 9.18
C THR A 152 6.34 -1.22 9.30
N GLY A 153 7.05 -1.14 8.18
CA GLY A 153 8.48 -0.90 8.10
C GLY A 153 8.78 0.47 7.50
N ALA A 154 10.07 0.79 7.36
CA ALA A 154 10.49 2.03 6.71
C ALA A 154 10.02 2.07 5.25
N ILE A 155 9.48 3.22 4.83
CA ILE A 155 9.11 3.47 3.44
C ILE A 155 10.39 3.83 2.66
N SER A 156 10.88 2.91 1.84
CA SER A 156 12.05 3.12 0.96
C SER A 156 11.68 3.64 -0.42
N ASP A 157 10.40 3.60 -0.77
CA ASP A 157 9.89 3.98 -2.08
C ASP A 157 9.86 5.51 -2.24
N SER A 158 10.42 5.96 -3.35
CA SER A 158 10.37 7.37 -3.76
C SER A 158 9.51 7.52 -5.01
N LEU A 159 9.02 8.74 -5.26
CA LEU A 159 8.41 9.04 -6.55
C LEU A 159 9.31 8.65 -7.73
N SER A 160 10.64 8.84 -7.61
CA SER A 160 11.57 8.40 -8.67
C SER A 160 11.59 6.89 -8.84
N ALA A 161 11.46 6.09 -7.78
CA ALA A 161 11.36 4.64 -7.90
C ALA A 161 10.09 4.20 -8.64
N ILE A 162 8.97 4.92 -8.45
CA ILE A 162 7.74 4.72 -9.22
C ILE A 162 7.97 5.05 -10.71
N LEU A 163 8.51 6.25 -11.00
CA LEU A 163 8.74 6.72 -12.38
C LEU A 163 9.79 5.88 -13.13
N GLU A 164 10.73 5.27 -12.41
CA GLU A 164 11.75 4.37 -12.97
C GLU A 164 11.28 2.90 -13.05
N GLY A 165 10.02 2.61 -12.69
CA GLY A 165 9.43 1.26 -12.76
C GLY A 165 9.87 0.31 -11.64
N ARG A 166 10.64 0.78 -10.66
CA ARG A 166 11.12 -0.04 -9.52
C ARG A 166 10.06 -0.31 -8.47
N SER A 167 9.08 0.59 -8.33
CA SER A 167 7.97 0.47 -7.36
C SER A 167 6.64 0.58 -8.10
N LEU A 168 6.06 -0.57 -8.49
CA LEU A 168 4.84 -0.62 -9.29
C LEU A 168 3.55 -0.77 -8.47
N GLN A 169 3.64 -0.96 -7.14
CA GLN A 169 2.51 -1.36 -6.30
C GLN A 169 1.33 -0.37 -6.36
N LEU A 170 1.55 0.89 -5.97
CA LEU A 170 0.50 1.91 -5.95
C LEU A 170 -0.05 2.21 -7.37
N PRO A 171 0.79 2.38 -8.42
CA PRO A 171 0.29 2.52 -9.79
C PRO A 171 -0.55 1.34 -10.26
N ILE A 172 -0.10 0.09 -10.03
CA ILE A 172 -0.87 -1.11 -10.41
C ILE A 172 -2.22 -1.13 -9.71
N TYR A 173 -2.30 -0.75 -8.44
CA TYR A 173 -3.57 -0.68 -7.71
C TYR A 173 -4.52 0.36 -8.29
N LEU A 174 -4.02 1.55 -8.65
CA LEU A 174 -4.82 2.56 -9.34
C LEU A 174 -5.38 2.02 -10.66
N LEU A 175 -4.53 1.40 -11.48
CA LEU A 175 -4.94 0.80 -12.75
C LEU A 175 -5.96 -0.34 -12.57
N ALA A 176 -5.76 -1.19 -11.56
CA ALA A 176 -6.65 -2.31 -11.28
C ALA A 176 -8.07 -1.84 -10.91
N ILE A 177 -8.18 -0.79 -10.09
CA ILE A 177 -9.48 -0.23 -9.71
C ILE A 177 -10.16 0.44 -10.91
N GLU A 178 -9.43 1.24 -11.69
CA GLU A 178 -9.97 1.89 -12.90
C GLU A 178 -10.54 0.86 -13.89
N ASP A 179 -9.79 -0.21 -14.17
CA ASP A 179 -10.20 -1.25 -15.12
C ASP A 179 -11.34 -2.14 -14.59
N LEU A 180 -11.27 -2.57 -13.32
CA LEU A 180 -12.17 -3.60 -12.78
C LEU A 180 -13.42 -3.04 -12.10
N LEU A 181 -13.32 -1.83 -11.54
CA LEU A 181 -14.37 -1.22 -10.72
C LEU A 181 -14.84 0.15 -11.24
N GLY A 182 -14.37 0.58 -12.42
CA GLY A 182 -14.86 1.79 -13.08
C GLY A 182 -16.38 1.78 -13.28
N ALA A 183 -16.98 0.65 -13.67
CA ALA A 183 -18.43 0.54 -13.80
C ALA A 183 -19.20 0.72 -12.47
N ALA A 184 -18.53 0.53 -11.32
CA ALA A 184 -19.09 0.75 -9.99
C ALA A 184 -18.90 2.20 -9.48
N GLY A 185 -18.45 3.11 -10.35
CA GLY A 185 -18.29 4.54 -10.06
C GLY A 185 -16.94 4.90 -9.43
N MET A 186 -15.93 4.03 -9.52
CA MET A 186 -14.53 4.32 -9.17
C MET A 186 -13.72 4.58 -10.44
N ASN A 187 -14.05 5.69 -11.10
CA ASN A 187 -13.67 5.91 -12.50
C ASN A 187 -12.25 6.44 -12.67
N GLU A 188 -11.73 7.13 -11.65
CA GLU A 188 -10.50 7.87 -11.76
C GLU A 188 -9.72 7.84 -10.45
N GLY A 189 -8.54 7.22 -10.47
CA GLY A 189 -7.59 7.26 -9.36
C GLY A 189 -6.83 8.58 -9.38
N VAL A 190 -6.82 9.32 -8.28
CA VAL A 190 -6.16 10.65 -8.20
C VAL A 190 -4.89 10.65 -7.37
N ALA A 191 -4.70 9.63 -6.53
CA ALA A 191 -3.46 9.48 -5.79
C ALA A 191 -3.22 8.07 -5.23
N GLY A 192 -1.94 7.76 -5.00
CA GLY A 192 -1.48 6.64 -4.20
C GLY A 192 -0.56 7.10 -3.06
N ALA A 193 -0.74 6.52 -1.89
CA ALA A 193 0.06 6.83 -0.71
C ALA A 193 0.35 5.61 0.16
N TYR A 194 1.41 5.76 0.95
CA TYR A 194 1.65 4.85 2.07
C TYR A 194 1.14 5.48 3.35
N TYR A 195 0.53 4.65 4.19
CA TYR A 195 0.26 4.98 5.57
C TYR A 195 1.33 4.29 6.41
N GLU A 196 2.28 5.08 6.91
CA GLU A 196 3.32 4.57 7.80
C GLU A 196 2.66 4.18 9.13
N LEU A 197 2.85 2.93 9.52
CA LEU A 197 2.38 2.31 10.76
C LEU A 197 3.56 1.61 11.43
N ARG A 198 4.69 2.31 11.52
CA ARG A 198 5.94 1.74 12.04
C ARG A 198 5.99 1.84 13.55
N ASP A 199 5.80 3.04 14.08
CA ASP A 199 5.81 3.36 15.51
C ASP A 199 5.03 4.69 15.73
N HIS A 200 4.94 5.15 16.98
CA HIS A 200 4.15 6.33 17.33
C HIS A 200 4.63 7.62 16.62
N GLU A 201 5.95 7.79 16.48
CA GLU A 201 6.54 8.95 15.81
C GLU A 201 6.39 8.87 14.28
N HIS A 202 6.40 7.65 13.75
CA HIS A 202 6.31 7.33 12.34
C HIS A 202 4.95 6.73 12.01
N CYS A 203 3.91 7.51 12.32
CA CYS A 203 2.51 7.18 12.06
C CYS A 203 1.85 8.31 11.27
N GLY A 204 1.43 8.03 10.03
CA GLY A 204 0.76 9.02 9.17
C GLY A 204 0.82 8.69 7.68
N LYS A 205 0.11 9.50 6.88
CA LYS A 205 0.06 9.35 5.41
C LYS A 205 1.21 10.12 4.75
N THR A 206 1.90 9.46 3.84
CA THR A 206 2.89 10.07 2.96
C THR A 206 2.45 9.88 1.51
N GLY A 207 1.95 10.96 0.88
CA GLY A 207 1.56 10.96 -0.53
C GLY A 207 2.78 10.91 -1.43
N LEU A 208 2.90 9.85 -2.25
CA LEU A 208 4.04 9.69 -3.16
C LEU A 208 3.71 9.98 -4.61
N PHE A 209 2.44 9.85 -4.98
CA PHE A 209 2.00 9.92 -6.37
C PHE A 209 0.60 10.52 -6.40
N ALA A 210 0.49 11.83 -6.68
CA ALA A 210 -0.78 12.54 -6.63
C ALA A 210 -0.84 13.62 -7.72
N ASN A 211 -2.03 13.83 -8.28
CA ASN A 211 -2.25 14.97 -9.16
C ASN A 211 -2.38 16.28 -8.34
N GLU A 212 -1.92 17.41 -8.89
CA GLU A 212 -1.98 18.71 -8.20
C GLU A 212 -3.41 19.21 -7.98
N SER A 213 -4.36 18.82 -8.84
CA SER A 213 -5.75 19.27 -8.78
C SER A 213 -6.50 18.82 -7.52
N HIS A 214 -5.97 17.85 -6.76
CA HIS A 214 -6.58 17.34 -5.51
C HIS A 214 -5.67 17.57 -4.29
N LYS A 215 -4.71 18.51 -4.38
CA LYS A 215 -3.71 18.88 -3.36
C LYS A 215 -4.28 19.13 -1.96
N GLY A 216 -5.45 19.77 -1.86
CA GLY A 216 -6.10 20.09 -0.59
C GLY A 216 -7.02 19.00 -0.07
N GLN A 217 -7.25 17.93 -0.85
CA GLN A 217 -8.27 16.94 -0.56
C GLN A 217 -7.72 15.61 -0.02
N VAL A 218 -6.43 15.35 -0.14
CA VAL A 218 -5.93 13.99 0.08
C VAL A 218 -4.76 13.90 1.06
N TYR A 219 -3.94 14.94 1.25
CA TYR A 219 -2.70 14.81 2.05
C TYR A 219 -2.24 16.07 2.79
N ARG A 220 -1.43 15.86 3.84
CA ARG A 220 -0.67 16.91 4.55
C ARG A 220 0.81 16.96 4.12
N THR A 221 1.25 18.18 3.87
CA THR A 221 2.62 18.77 3.97
C THR A 221 3.82 18.20 3.18
N HIS A 222 3.91 16.91 2.83
CA HIS A 222 5.10 16.35 2.16
C HIS A 222 4.83 15.53 0.90
N SER A 223 3.67 15.73 0.28
CA SER A 223 3.32 14.97 -0.92
C SER A 223 4.08 15.44 -2.14
N LYS A 224 4.64 14.50 -2.90
CA LYS A 224 5.19 14.81 -4.23
C LYS A 224 4.03 14.84 -5.23
N MET A 225 3.85 16.00 -5.83
CA MET A 225 2.74 16.26 -6.76
C MET A 225 3.27 16.36 -8.18
N MET A 226 2.38 16.06 -9.10
CA MET A 226 2.57 16.20 -10.53
C MET A 226 1.28 16.75 -11.13
N ASP A 227 1.37 17.41 -12.27
CA ASP A 227 0.15 17.77 -12.99
C ASP A 227 -0.62 16.52 -13.42
N HIS A 228 -1.88 16.71 -13.80
CA HIS A 228 -2.77 15.61 -14.14
C HIS A 228 -2.28 14.81 -15.36
N GLU A 229 -1.69 15.47 -16.35
CA GLU A 229 -1.21 14.83 -17.58
C GLU A 229 0.01 13.96 -17.29
N ALA A 230 0.98 14.47 -16.53
CA ALA A 230 2.15 13.73 -16.07
C ALA A 230 1.76 12.53 -15.20
N PHE A 231 0.74 12.66 -14.35
CA PHE A 231 0.18 11.54 -13.58
C PHE A 231 -0.38 10.44 -14.47
N ARG A 232 -1.19 10.82 -15.48
CA ARG A 232 -1.75 9.87 -16.44
C ARG A 232 -0.65 9.22 -17.27
N ALA A 233 0.37 9.97 -17.68
CA ALA A 233 1.53 9.45 -18.40
C ALA A 233 2.32 8.43 -17.56
N ALA A 234 2.55 8.69 -16.27
CA ALA A 234 3.21 7.74 -15.38
C ALA A 234 2.40 6.46 -15.14
N LEU A 235 1.05 6.56 -15.06
CA LEU A 235 0.17 5.38 -15.04
C LEU A 235 0.21 4.59 -16.35
N ALA A 236 0.32 5.25 -17.50
CA ALA A 236 0.52 4.57 -18.77
C ALA A 236 1.87 3.85 -18.80
N GLN A 237 2.95 4.53 -18.41
CA GLN A 237 4.30 3.97 -18.35
C GLN A 237 4.42 2.76 -17.40
N THR A 238 3.61 2.73 -16.33
CA THR A 238 3.52 1.56 -15.43
C THR A 238 3.12 0.30 -16.18
N ARG A 239 2.19 0.40 -17.16
CA ARG A 239 1.80 -0.74 -17.99
C ARG A 239 2.98 -1.24 -18.83
N ASP A 240 3.76 -0.32 -19.38
CA ASP A 240 4.94 -0.64 -20.20
C ASP A 240 6.03 -1.32 -19.38
N PHE A 241 6.29 -0.85 -18.14
CA PHE A 241 7.22 -1.51 -17.23
C PHE A 241 6.76 -2.93 -16.90
N ALA A 242 5.49 -3.12 -16.53
CA ALA A 242 4.95 -4.43 -16.21
C ALA A 242 5.06 -5.42 -17.39
N LEU A 243 4.73 -4.97 -18.60
CA LEU A 243 4.89 -5.77 -19.82
C LEU A 243 6.35 -6.12 -20.10
N THR A 244 7.24 -5.14 -20.00
CA THR A 244 8.69 -5.35 -20.19
C THR A 244 9.22 -6.40 -19.22
N TYR A 245 8.83 -6.34 -17.95
CA TYR A 245 9.25 -7.31 -16.94
C TYR A 245 8.71 -8.71 -17.23
N VAL A 246 7.42 -8.84 -17.59
CA VAL A 246 6.83 -10.12 -17.96
C VAL A 246 7.50 -10.73 -19.20
N ARG A 247 7.76 -9.93 -20.25
CA ARG A 247 8.49 -10.37 -21.45
C ARG A 247 9.87 -10.91 -21.09
N ASN A 248 10.63 -10.17 -20.27
CA ASN A 248 11.96 -10.59 -19.86
C ASN A 248 11.92 -11.89 -19.05
N ILE A 249 10.96 -12.05 -18.13
CA ILE A 249 10.77 -13.29 -17.35
C ILE A 249 10.46 -14.46 -18.28
N GLN A 250 9.52 -14.29 -19.21
CA GLN A 250 9.12 -15.34 -20.17
C GLN A 250 10.25 -15.75 -21.11
N GLN A 251 11.14 -14.81 -21.46
CA GLN A 251 12.32 -15.05 -22.28
C GLN A 251 13.52 -15.60 -21.49
N GLY A 252 13.35 -15.87 -20.19
CA GLY A 252 14.42 -16.41 -19.34
C GLY A 252 15.53 -15.41 -19.01
N ARG A 253 15.27 -14.10 -19.13
CA ARG A 253 16.27 -13.04 -18.90
C ARG A 253 16.35 -12.67 -17.42
N PHE A 254 17.18 -13.38 -16.67
CA PHE A 254 17.41 -13.17 -15.23
C PHE A 254 18.82 -12.62 -14.95
N HIS A 255 19.17 -11.48 -15.56
CA HIS A 255 20.45 -10.82 -15.29
C HIS A 255 20.51 -10.29 -13.85
N VAL A 256 21.72 -10.16 -13.33
CA VAL A 256 21.95 -9.48 -12.04
C VAL A 256 21.53 -8.01 -12.13
N THR A 257 21.12 -7.43 -11.00
CA THR A 257 20.63 -6.05 -10.93
C THR A 257 21.64 -5.04 -11.47
N THR A 258 21.17 -4.06 -12.25
CA THR A 258 21.92 -2.87 -12.65
C THR A 258 21.65 -1.66 -11.74
N HIS A 259 20.69 -1.79 -10.82
CA HIS A 259 20.40 -0.76 -9.82
C HIS A 259 21.54 -0.61 -8.80
N PRO A 260 21.62 0.53 -8.10
CA PRO A 260 22.62 0.74 -7.06
C PRO A 260 22.62 -0.39 -6.03
N VAL A 261 23.77 -1.03 -5.86
CA VAL A 261 23.93 -2.24 -5.03
C VAL A 261 23.55 -1.98 -3.58
N ASP A 262 23.91 -0.81 -3.05
CA ASP A 262 23.57 -0.34 -1.70
C ASP A 262 22.05 -0.21 -1.48
N LYS A 263 21.26 -0.07 -2.55
CA LYS A 263 19.79 0.03 -2.46
C LYS A 263 19.11 -1.29 -2.75
N ALA A 264 19.62 -2.04 -3.73
CA ALA A 264 18.98 -3.26 -4.21
C ALA A 264 19.42 -4.54 -3.46
N CYS A 265 20.65 -4.56 -2.93
CA CYS A 265 21.23 -5.80 -2.44
C CYS A 265 21.14 -5.97 -0.93
N ASN A 266 21.13 -4.92 -0.10
CA ASN A 266 21.28 -5.01 1.37
C ASN A 266 20.39 -6.03 2.08
N HIS A 267 19.16 -6.25 1.61
CA HIS A 267 18.19 -7.19 2.19
C HIS A 267 17.89 -8.40 1.29
N CYS A 268 18.68 -8.61 0.24
CA CYS A 268 18.47 -9.71 -0.71
C CYS A 268 18.93 -11.05 -0.12
N SER A 269 18.02 -12.01 0.00
CA SER A 269 18.31 -13.38 0.45
C SER A 269 19.22 -14.16 -0.50
N PHE A 270 19.37 -13.70 -1.75
CA PHE A 270 20.15 -14.35 -2.80
C PHE A 270 21.54 -13.72 -3.00
N GLN A 271 22.00 -12.84 -2.10
CA GLN A 271 23.34 -12.20 -2.20
C GLN A 271 24.45 -13.24 -2.44
N GLN A 272 24.42 -14.35 -1.70
CA GLN A 272 25.44 -15.41 -1.80
C GLN A 272 25.35 -16.22 -3.10
N SER A 273 24.19 -16.24 -3.75
CA SER A 273 23.96 -16.99 -5.00
C SER A 273 24.23 -16.14 -6.23
N CYS A 274 23.99 -14.82 -6.16
CA CYS A 274 24.04 -13.95 -7.34
C CYS A 274 25.47 -13.68 -7.85
N ARG A 275 26.50 -13.86 -7.00
CA ARG A 275 27.92 -13.58 -7.28
C ARG A 275 28.18 -12.18 -7.87
N LEU A 276 27.28 -11.24 -7.63
CA LEU A 276 27.46 -9.86 -8.05
C LEU A 276 28.60 -9.26 -7.25
N ASP A 277 29.67 -8.85 -7.94
CA ASP A 277 30.78 -8.11 -7.34
C ASP A 277 30.51 -6.60 -7.48
N PRO A 278 30.22 -5.89 -6.38
CA PRO A 278 29.92 -4.46 -6.42
C PRO A 278 31.06 -3.62 -6.99
N ARG A 279 32.32 -4.05 -6.78
CA ARG A 279 33.50 -3.34 -7.31
C ARG A 279 33.57 -3.46 -8.82
N ARG A 280 33.31 -4.67 -9.34
CA ARG A 280 33.22 -4.91 -10.78
C ARG A 280 32.10 -4.11 -11.43
N MET A 281 30.93 -4.04 -10.81
CA MET A 281 29.80 -3.27 -11.33
C MET A 281 30.11 -1.77 -11.39
N GLN A 282 30.77 -1.21 -10.36
CA GLN A 282 31.21 0.19 -10.37
C GLN A 282 32.24 0.47 -11.46
N LEU A 283 33.19 -0.44 -11.70
CA LEU A 283 34.18 -0.31 -12.78
C LEU A 283 33.51 -0.31 -14.16
N LEU A 284 32.61 -1.25 -14.43
CA LEU A 284 31.88 -1.33 -15.70
C LEU A 284 31.04 -0.06 -15.95
N LYS A 285 30.43 0.50 -14.91
CA LYS A 285 29.68 1.76 -15.00
C LYS A 285 30.59 2.96 -15.32
N ARG A 286 31.77 3.05 -14.68
CA ARG A 286 32.77 4.09 -15.00
C ARG A 286 33.31 3.99 -16.43
N GLN A 287 33.32 2.78 -17.00
CA GLN A 287 33.76 2.51 -18.37
C GLN A 287 32.65 2.67 -19.42
N GLY A 288 31.43 3.08 -19.03
CA GLY A 288 30.30 3.22 -19.95
C GLY A 288 29.74 1.90 -20.47
N GLN A 289 30.09 0.77 -19.85
CA GLN A 289 29.68 -0.58 -20.26
C GLN A 289 28.39 -1.05 -19.57
N LEU A 290 27.84 -0.23 -18.67
CA LEU A 290 26.54 -0.42 -18.04
C LEU A 290 25.77 0.91 -18.15
N SER A 291 24.57 0.86 -18.72
CA SER A 291 23.61 1.97 -18.76
C SER A 291 22.96 2.17 -17.39
#